data_AF-A0A4W4FLG7-F1
#
_entry.id   AF-A0A4W4FLG7-F1
#
_cell.length_a   1.000
_cell.length_b   1.000
_cell.length_c   1.000
_cell.angle_alpha   90.00
_cell.angle_beta   90.00
_cell.angle_gamma   90.00
#
_symmetry.space_group_name_H-M   'P 1'
#
loop_
_entity.id
_entity.type
_entity.pdbx_description
1 polymer ?
#
loop_
_entity_poly.entity_id
_entity_poly.type
_entity_poly.pdbx_seq_one_letter_code
_entity_poly.pdbx_strand_id
1 'polypeptide(L)'
;TQTKYFSTEYTKKSRLVPGLSYSIIVHFSPDKWRYFFDSIHVHCKGEENLLVPVHAYPVIDDVRIPSHIRLPVVPLGQSSSHVIPLSCKCPIEFEFQVHCLKHHEAFTVQPLSGIIPANGKTQFTVTFTPHQYGTAEITLKLVISQFNSKPVICTLSACCSPYLRYWALSFILLVLNYHM
;
A
#
# COMPACT_ATOMS: atom_id res chain seq x y z
N THR A 1 20.29 19.60 -19.09
CA THR A 1 18.85 19.36 -19.29
C THR A 1 18.30 20.43 -20.20
N GLN A 2 17.19 20.18 -20.88
CA GLN A 2 16.59 21.13 -21.83
C GLN A 2 15.36 21.84 -21.27
N THR A 3 14.66 21.23 -20.31
CA THR A 3 13.45 21.80 -19.73
C THR A 3 13.74 22.55 -18.43
N LYS A 4 12.85 23.46 -18.04
CA LYS A 4 12.94 24.21 -16.77
C LYS A 4 12.67 23.36 -15.52
N TYR A 5 12.15 22.14 -15.67
CA TYR A 5 11.72 21.29 -14.55
C TYR A 5 12.83 20.42 -13.99
N PHE A 6 13.88 20.19 -14.78
CA PHE A 6 15.05 19.43 -14.39
C PHE A 6 16.28 20.31 -14.45
N SER A 7 17.04 20.37 -13.37
CA SER A 7 18.37 20.98 -13.37
C SER A 7 19.41 19.95 -12.93
N THR A 8 20.62 20.07 -13.47
CA THR A 8 21.72 19.16 -13.18
C THR A 8 22.85 19.89 -12.49
N GLU A 9 23.30 19.33 -11.38
CA GLU A 9 24.45 19.81 -10.63
C GLU A 9 25.54 18.73 -10.66
N TYR A 10 26.77 19.12 -11.00
CA TYR A 10 27.91 18.22 -11.03
C TYR A 10 29.22 18.98 -10.83
N THR A 11 30.19 18.32 -10.22
CA THR A 11 31.54 18.88 -10.02
C THR A 11 32.54 18.15 -10.89
N LYS A 12 33.03 18.83 -11.94
CA LYS A 12 34.08 18.29 -12.81
C LYS A 12 35.45 18.52 -12.18
N LYS A 13 36.05 17.46 -11.62
CA LYS A 13 37.36 17.54 -10.95
C LYS A 13 38.55 17.32 -11.90
N SER A 14 38.40 16.49 -12.92
CA SER A 14 39.48 16.13 -13.86
C SER A 14 38.93 15.58 -15.20
N ARG A 15 39.80 15.05 -16.05
CA ARG A 15 39.37 14.25 -17.22
C ARG A 15 38.81 12.92 -16.72
N LEU A 16 37.66 12.50 -17.24
CA LEU A 16 37.14 11.15 -17.00
C LEU A 16 38.00 10.14 -17.76
N VAL A 17 38.64 9.22 -17.05
CA VAL A 17 39.46 8.13 -17.62
C VAL A 17 38.85 6.77 -17.23
N PRO A 18 39.21 5.66 -17.90
CA PRO A 18 38.72 4.34 -17.52
C PRO A 18 38.94 4.06 -16.04
N GLY A 19 37.88 3.60 -15.35
CA GLY A 19 37.89 3.34 -13.90
C GLY A 19 37.47 4.52 -13.01
N LEU A 20 37.27 5.73 -13.56
CA LEU A 20 36.67 6.86 -12.84
C LEU A 20 35.18 7.01 -13.16
N SER A 21 34.45 7.65 -12.25
CA SER A 21 33.05 8.03 -12.43
C SER A 21 32.78 9.46 -11.97
N TYR A 22 31.78 10.09 -12.57
CA TYR A 22 31.20 11.34 -12.07
C TYR A 22 29.77 11.09 -11.62
N SER A 23 29.42 11.64 -10.47
CA SER A 23 28.03 11.70 -10.01
C SER A 23 27.41 13.01 -10.48
N ILE A 24 26.24 12.90 -11.10
CA ILE A 24 25.41 14.05 -11.50
C ILE A 24 24.17 14.01 -10.61
N ILE A 25 23.91 15.11 -9.91
CA ILE A 25 22.67 15.27 -9.14
C ILE A 25 21.65 15.90 -10.07
N VAL A 26 20.47 15.27 -10.17
CA VAL A 26 19.35 15.78 -10.95
C VAL A 26 18.30 16.30 -9.97
N HIS A 27 18.09 17.62 -9.98
CA HIS A 27 17.03 18.26 -9.22
C HIS A 27 15.77 18.31 -10.07
N PHE A 28 14.64 17.93 -9.50
CA PHE A 28 13.34 17.95 -10.16
C PHE A 28 12.39 18.91 -9.43
N SER A 29 11.78 19.84 -10.16
CA SER A 29 10.87 20.86 -9.64
C SER A 29 9.66 20.99 -10.56
N PRO A 30 8.63 20.14 -10.38
CA PRO A 30 7.43 20.17 -11.21
C PRO A 30 6.56 21.39 -10.89
N ASP A 31 5.86 21.91 -11.91
CA ASP A 31 4.83 22.94 -11.75
C ASP A 31 3.40 22.37 -11.73
N LYS A 32 3.24 21.13 -12.19
CA LYS A 32 1.95 20.44 -12.36
C LYS A 32 2.12 18.95 -12.06
N TRP A 33 1.02 18.30 -11.74
CA TRP A 33 0.96 16.85 -11.60
C TRP A 33 0.69 16.24 -12.96
N ARG A 34 1.75 15.85 -13.65
CA ARG A 34 1.71 15.17 -14.95
C ARG A 34 3.03 14.47 -15.19
N TYR A 35 3.07 13.70 -16.26
CA TYR A 35 4.32 13.16 -16.78
C TYR A 35 5.26 14.28 -17.27
N PHE A 36 6.54 14.19 -16.89
CA PHE A 36 7.62 15.03 -17.41
C PHE A 36 8.71 14.16 -18.03
N PHE A 37 9.31 14.70 -19.08
CA PHE A 37 10.40 14.09 -19.82
C PHE A 37 11.49 15.13 -20.08
N ASP A 38 12.74 14.73 -19.93
CA ASP A 38 13.92 15.50 -20.32
C ASP A 38 15.06 14.55 -20.69
N SER A 39 16.14 15.08 -21.25
CA SER A 39 17.38 14.36 -21.50
C SER A 39 18.56 15.10 -20.90
N ILE A 40 19.44 14.34 -20.23
CA ILE A 40 20.76 14.84 -19.85
C ILE A 40 21.69 14.62 -21.02
N HIS A 41 22.27 15.70 -21.51
CA HIS A 41 23.23 15.68 -22.62
C HIS A 41 24.64 15.64 -22.06
N VAL A 42 25.34 14.54 -22.30
CA VAL A 42 26.74 14.38 -21.93
C VAL A 42 27.57 14.53 -23.20
N HIS A 43 28.32 15.62 -23.27
CA HIS A 43 29.17 15.94 -24.41
C HIS A 43 30.59 15.41 -24.20
N CYS A 44 31.03 14.55 -25.10
CA CYS A 44 32.39 14.02 -25.15
C CYS A 44 33.12 14.61 -26.37
N LYS A 45 34.28 15.23 -26.16
CA LYS A 45 35.02 15.84 -27.27
C LYS A 45 35.61 14.75 -28.17
N GLY A 46 35.21 14.73 -29.44
CA GLY A 46 35.70 13.76 -30.43
C GLY A 46 34.97 12.42 -30.43
N GLU A 47 33.90 12.29 -29.65
CA GLU A 47 33.02 11.12 -29.62
C GLU A 47 31.56 11.56 -29.76
N GLU A 48 30.66 10.61 -29.94
CA GLU A 48 29.22 10.88 -29.99
C GLU A 48 28.71 11.38 -28.63
N ASN A 49 27.72 12.26 -28.67
CA ASN A 49 27.08 12.76 -27.47
C ASN A 49 26.21 11.66 -26.85
N LEU A 50 26.39 11.41 -25.55
CA LEU A 50 25.53 10.49 -24.82
C LEU A 50 24.28 11.24 -24.33
N LEU A 51 23.11 10.66 -24.63
CA LEU A 51 21.82 11.15 -24.15
C LEU A 51 21.28 10.20 -23.09
N VAL A 52 21.04 10.71 -21.89
CA VAL A 52 20.42 9.96 -20.80
C VAL A 52 18.99 10.47 -20.61
N PRO A 53 17.95 9.70 -21.01
CA PRO A 53 16.57 10.11 -20.82
C PRO A 53 16.19 10.09 -19.33
N VAL A 54 15.40 11.08 -18.93
CA VAL A 54 14.88 11.22 -17.57
C VAL A 54 13.36 11.36 -17.65
N HIS A 55 12.67 10.55 -16.84
CA HIS A 55 11.22 10.50 -16.76
C HIS A 55 10.79 10.77 -15.33
N ALA A 56 9.75 11.59 -15.15
CA ALA A 56 9.11 11.79 -13.85
C ALA A 56 7.61 11.57 -13.98
N TYR A 57 7.06 10.72 -13.11
CA TYR A 57 5.65 10.37 -13.07
C TYR A 57 5.05 10.75 -11.72
N PRO A 58 3.79 11.22 -11.68
CA PRO A 58 3.05 11.28 -10.45
C PRO A 58 2.81 9.84 -9.96
N VAL A 59 3.05 9.63 -8.67
CA VAL A 59 2.81 8.36 -7.98
C VAL A 59 2.01 8.67 -6.71
N ILE A 60 1.21 7.71 -6.26
CA ILE A 60 0.50 7.81 -5.00
C ILE A 60 1.51 7.81 -3.83
N ASP A 61 1.14 8.44 -2.72
CA ASP A 61 1.87 8.31 -1.47
C ASP A 61 2.01 6.82 -1.05
N ASP A 62 3.02 6.52 -0.23
CA ASP A 62 3.21 5.19 0.34
C ASP A 62 1.91 4.69 1.01
N VAL A 63 1.33 3.64 0.44
CA VAL A 63 0.18 2.95 1.01
C VAL A 63 0.65 2.07 2.15
N ARG A 64 0.45 2.56 3.38
CA ARG A 64 0.89 1.91 4.61
C ARG A 64 -0.17 0.94 5.12
N ILE A 65 -0.24 -0.24 4.53
CA ILE A 65 -1.05 -1.36 5.03
C ILE A 65 -0.12 -2.33 5.78
N PRO A 66 -0.43 -2.72 7.02
CA PRO A 66 0.33 -3.74 7.72
C PRO A 66 0.37 -5.07 6.95
N SER A 67 1.50 -5.78 7.01
CA SER A 67 1.62 -7.10 6.37
C SER A 67 0.68 -8.15 6.98
N HIS A 68 0.25 -7.94 8.22
CA HIS A 68 -0.68 -8.83 8.91
C HIS A 68 -1.69 -8.05 9.76
N ILE A 69 -2.96 -8.41 9.66
CA ILE A 69 -4.08 -7.83 10.43
C ILE A 69 -4.84 -8.97 11.11
N ARG A 70 -5.10 -8.86 12.42
CA ARG A 70 -5.97 -9.80 13.14
C ARG A 70 -7.33 -9.17 13.34
N LEU A 71 -8.37 -9.83 12.85
CA LEU A 71 -9.74 -9.43 13.07
C LEU A 71 -10.22 -9.84 14.47
N PRO A 72 -11.22 -9.13 15.04
CA PRO A 72 -11.87 -9.57 16.26
C PRO A 72 -12.45 -10.98 16.14
N VAL A 73 -12.63 -11.64 17.27
CA VAL A 73 -13.31 -12.94 17.33
C VAL A 73 -14.80 -12.74 17.00
N VAL A 74 -15.34 -13.58 16.11
CA VAL A 74 -16.72 -13.47 15.62
C VAL A 74 -17.49 -14.74 15.95
N PRO A 75 -18.67 -14.66 16.58
CA PRO A 75 -19.51 -15.84 16.80
C PRO A 75 -19.97 -16.47 15.48
N LEU A 76 -20.29 -17.76 15.50
CA LEU A 76 -20.84 -18.45 14.33
C LEU A 76 -22.13 -17.77 13.86
N GLY A 77 -22.25 -17.53 12.54
CA GLY A 77 -23.41 -16.87 11.94
C GLY A 77 -23.47 -15.34 12.12
N GLN A 78 -22.47 -14.74 12.77
CA GLN A 78 -22.28 -13.28 12.81
C GLN A 78 -21.21 -12.85 11.79
N SER A 79 -21.05 -11.55 11.56
CA SER A 79 -20.02 -11.02 10.67
C SER A 79 -19.24 -9.87 11.31
N SER A 80 -17.97 -9.74 10.96
CA SER A 80 -17.14 -8.57 11.31
C SER A 80 -16.45 -8.02 10.08
N SER A 81 -16.44 -6.70 9.94
CA SER A 81 -15.86 -6.00 8.81
C SER A 81 -14.67 -5.16 9.23
N HIS A 82 -13.62 -5.19 8.42
CA HIS A 82 -12.42 -4.37 8.59
C HIS A 82 -12.19 -3.52 7.34
N VAL A 83 -12.08 -2.22 7.56
CA VAL A 83 -11.90 -1.22 6.50
C VAL A 83 -10.41 -0.98 6.29
N ILE A 84 -9.95 -1.14 5.05
CA ILE A 84 -8.60 -0.81 4.63
C ILE A 84 -8.65 0.51 3.84
N PRO A 85 -8.20 1.63 4.43
CA PRO A 85 -8.26 2.94 3.78
C PRO A 85 -7.15 3.08 2.75
N LEU A 86 -7.49 3.70 1.61
CA LEU A 86 -6.59 4.11 0.55
C LEU A 86 -6.69 5.63 0.39
N SER A 87 -5.56 6.33 0.32
CA SER A 87 -5.54 7.80 0.22
C SER A 87 -4.50 8.29 -0.77
N CYS A 88 -4.84 9.34 -1.51
CA CYS A 88 -3.95 9.99 -2.46
C CYS A 88 -3.88 11.50 -2.15
N LYS A 89 -2.67 12.08 -2.07
CA LYS A 89 -2.48 13.54 -1.94
C LYS A 89 -2.15 14.23 -3.27
N CYS A 90 -2.14 13.48 -4.37
CA CYS A 90 -1.94 14.03 -5.69
C CYS A 90 -3.31 14.39 -6.30
N PRO A 91 -3.42 15.48 -7.08
CA PRO A 91 -4.63 15.88 -7.79
C PRO A 91 -4.85 15.04 -9.06
N ILE A 92 -4.55 13.74 -9.00
CA ILE A 92 -4.78 12.75 -10.06
C ILE A 92 -5.36 11.52 -9.38
N GLU A 93 -6.32 10.90 -10.05
CA GLU A 93 -6.91 9.64 -9.61
C GLU A 93 -6.07 8.42 -10.00
N PHE A 94 -6.14 7.38 -9.19
CA PHE A 94 -5.43 6.11 -9.45
C PHE A 94 -6.41 4.95 -9.35
N GLU A 95 -6.32 4.00 -10.27
CA GLU A 95 -7.05 2.76 -10.14
C GLU A 95 -6.35 1.80 -9.16
N PHE A 96 -7.12 1.03 -8.43
CA PHE A 96 -6.62 -0.06 -7.61
C PHE A 96 -7.32 -1.37 -7.92
N GLN A 97 -6.62 -2.47 -7.68
CA GLN A 97 -7.12 -3.83 -7.78
C GLN A 97 -6.65 -4.63 -6.55
N VAL A 98 -7.56 -5.42 -5.99
CA VAL A 98 -7.31 -6.32 -4.87
C VAL A 98 -7.48 -7.76 -5.37
N HIS A 99 -6.42 -8.55 -5.23
CA HIS A 99 -6.43 -9.96 -5.58
C HIS A 99 -6.32 -10.81 -4.33
N CYS A 100 -7.18 -11.82 -4.21
CA CYS A 100 -7.08 -12.82 -3.16
C CYS A 100 -6.03 -13.87 -3.56
N LEU A 101 -4.84 -13.83 -2.95
CA LEU A 101 -3.76 -14.80 -3.18
C LEU A 101 -4.04 -16.14 -2.49
N LYS A 102 -4.52 -16.07 -1.24
CA LYS A 102 -5.02 -17.21 -0.48
C LYS A 102 -6.47 -16.92 -0.15
N HIS A 103 -7.39 -17.68 -0.73
CA HIS A 103 -8.82 -17.51 -0.56
C HIS A 103 -9.35 -18.36 0.61
N HIS A 104 -10.43 -17.90 1.23
CA HIS A 104 -11.20 -18.64 2.21
C HIS A 104 -12.67 -18.19 2.15
N GLU A 105 -13.61 -19.15 2.11
CA GLU A 105 -15.04 -18.90 1.87
C GLU A 105 -15.71 -17.99 2.91
N ALA A 106 -15.24 -18.05 4.15
CA ALA A 106 -15.72 -17.18 5.23
C ALA A 106 -15.31 -15.70 5.07
N PHE A 107 -14.54 -15.33 4.04
CA PHE A 107 -14.12 -13.96 3.80
C PHE A 107 -14.69 -13.42 2.49
N THR A 108 -15.18 -12.20 2.55
CA THR A 108 -15.59 -11.42 1.37
C THR A 108 -14.83 -10.10 1.35
N VAL A 109 -14.45 -9.63 0.15
CA VAL A 109 -13.66 -8.40 -0.02
C VAL A 109 -14.35 -7.52 -1.04
N GLN A 110 -14.69 -6.28 -0.67
CA GLN A 110 -15.40 -5.36 -1.54
C GLN A 110 -15.00 -3.88 -1.34
N PRO A 111 -14.82 -3.12 -2.44
CA PRO A 111 -14.74 -3.59 -3.81
C PRO A 111 -13.37 -4.24 -4.12
N LEU A 112 -13.33 -5.14 -5.12
CA LEU A 112 -12.07 -5.74 -5.59
C LEU A 112 -11.30 -4.84 -6.55
N SER A 113 -11.94 -3.80 -7.08
CA SER A 113 -11.30 -2.77 -7.88
C SER A 113 -12.02 -1.44 -7.70
N GLY A 114 -11.36 -0.35 -8.01
CA GLY A 114 -11.98 0.96 -7.94
C GLY A 114 -10.99 2.08 -8.20
N ILE A 115 -11.45 3.30 -7.95
CA ILE A 115 -10.68 4.52 -8.16
C ILE A 115 -10.38 5.16 -6.80
N ILE A 116 -9.11 5.50 -6.59
CA ILE A 116 -8.64 6.37 -5.52
C ILE A 116 -8.73 7.80 -6.06
N PRO A 117 -9.65 8.63 -5.56
CA PRO A 117 -9.88 9.96 -6.12
C PRO A 117 -8.69 10.90 -5.88
N ALA A 118 -8.54 11.86 -6.79
CA ALA A 118 -7.59 12.96 -6.68
C ALA A 118 -7.76 13.72 -5.35
N ASN A 119 -6.66 13.92 -4.62
CA ASN A 119 -6.63 14.54 -3.28
C ASN A 119 -7.63 13.93 -2.29
N GLY A 120 -8.00 12.68 -2.48
CA GLY A 120 -9.11 12.06 -1.78
C GLY A 120 -8.75 10.74 -1.11
N LYS A 121 -9.79 10.11 -0.59
CA LYS A 121 -9.71 8.82 0.08
C LYS A 121 -10.78 7.89 -0.47
N THR A 122 -10.44 6.63 -0.53
CA THR A 122 -11.37 5.53 -0.80
C THR A 122 -11.02 4.38 0.14
N GLN A 123 -11.75 3.27 0.06
CA GLN A 123 -11.49 2.12 0.90
C GLN A 123 -11.98 0.84 0.24
N PHE A 124 -11.42 -0.27 0.66
CA PHE A 124 -12.05 -1.57 0.50
C PHE A 124 -12.21 -2.24 1.86
N THR A 125 -13.20 -3.11 1.95
CA THR A 125 -13.62 -3.74 3.20
C THR A 125 -13.44 -5.23 3.09
N VAL A 126 -12.86 -5.83 4.12
CA VAL A 126 -12.77 -7.28 4.31
C VAL A 126 -13.78 -7.67 5.36
N THR A 127 -14.76 -8.50 5.00
CA THR A 127 -15.80 -8.98 5.90
C THR A 127 -15.60 -10.47 6.14
N PHE A 128 -15.51 -10.85 7.42
CA PHE A 128 -15.43 -12.23 7.88
C PHE A 128 -16.79 -12.68 8.41
N THR A 129 -17.33 -13.74 7.82
CA THR A 129 -18.60 -14.39 8.17
C THR A 129 -18.36 -15.89 8.30
N PRO A 130 -18.04 -16.41 9.51
CA PRO A 130 -17.76 -17.82 9.71
C PRO A 130 -18.99 -18.70 9.59
N HIS A 131 -18.84 -19.79 8.83
CA HIS A 131 -19.80 -20.89 8.72
C HIS A 131 -19.42 -22.12 9.56
N GLN A 132 -18.19 -22.15 10.10
CA GLN A 132 -17.69 -23.20 10.99
C GLN A 132 -16.79 -22.60 12.08
N TYR A 133 -16.67 -23.30 13.21
CA TYR A 133 -15.74 -22.92 14.27
C TYR A 133 -14.29 -23.12 13.83
N GLY A 134 -13.41 -22.22 14.28
CA GLY A 134 -11.98 -22.29 13.98
C GLY A 134 -11.38 -20.97 13.53
N THR A 135 -10.09 -21.03 13.20
CA THR A 135 -9.34 -19.89 12.67
C THR A 135 -9.31 -19.96 11.16
N ALA A 136 -9.61 -18.84 10.51
CA ALA A 136 -9.57 -18.68 9.07
C ALA A 136 -8.61 -17.55 8.70
N GLU A 137 -8.04 -17.63 7.50
CA GLU A 137 -7.08 -16.66 7.01
C GLU A 137 -7.26 -16.41 5.51
N ILE A 138 -7.12 -15.16 5.11
CA ILE A 138 -7.09 -14.72 3.71
C ILE A 138 -5.82 -13.88 3.47
N THR A 139 -5.19 -14.01 2.31
CA THR A 139 -4.06 -13.17 1.91
C THR A 139 -4.43 -12.36 0.69
N LEU A 140 -4.29 -11.04 0.78
CA LEU A 140 -4.65 -10.07 -0.25
C LEU A 140 -3.41 -9.43 -0.85
N LYS A 141 -3.47 -9.15 -2.15
CA LYS A 141 -2.50 -8.37 -2.91
C LYS A 141 -3.21 -7.15 -3.49
N LEU A 142 -2.84 -5.96 -3.00
CA LEU A 142 -3.26 -4.68 -3.54
C LEU A 142 -2.26 -4.22 -4.61
N VAL A 143 -2.76 -3.92 -5.80
CA VAL A 143 -2.02 -3.35 -6.91
C VAL A 143 -2.64 -2.00 -7.25
N ILE A 144 -1.82 -0.97 -7.39
CA ILE A 144 -2.25 0.37 -7.79
C ILE A 144 -1.66 0.67 -9.16
N SER A 145 -2.48 1.19 -10.07
CA SER A 145 -2.12 1.52 -11.45
C SER A 145 -1.23 2.77 -11.50
N GLN A 146 0.05 2.60 -11.16
CA GLN A 146 1.06 3.66 -11.19
C GLN A 146 2.39 3.16 -11.75
N PHE A 147 3.27 4.10 -12.11
CA PHE A 147 4.61 3.76 -12.58
C PHE A 147 5.43 3.07 -11.48
N ASN A 148 6.11 1.97 -11.82
CA ASN A 148 6.91 1.17 -10.89
C ASN A 148 6.14 0.74 -9.62
N SER A 149 4.84 0.43 -9.78
CA SER A 149 3.98 -0.01 -8.68
C SER A 149 4.53 -1.26 -8.02
N LYS A 150 4.68 -1.20 -6.69
CA LYS A 150 5.03 -2.35 -5.87
C LYS A 150 3.75 -2.90 -5.23
N PRO A 151 3.43 -4.19 -5.42
CA PRO A 151 2.23 -4.77 -4.83
C PRO A 151 2.35 -4.78 -3.30
N VAL A 152 1.28 -4.38 -2.62
CA VAL A 152 1.18 -4.44 -1.16
C VAL A 152 0.48 -5.75 -0.79
N ILE A 153 1.15 -6.57 0.02
CA ILE A 153 0.62 -7.86 0.49
C ILE A 153 0.19 -7.73 1.94
N CYS A 154 -1.03 -8.16 2.25
CA CYS A 154 -1.60 -8.16 3.58
C CYS A 154 -2.33 -9.47 3.86
N THR A 155 -2.01 -10.11 4.97
CA THR A 155 -2.71 -11.30 5.46
C THR A 155 -3.66 -10.91 6.58
N LEU A 156 -4.92 -11.36 6.49
CA LEU A 156 -5.92 -11.17 7.54
C LEU A 156 -6.28 -12.52 8.15
N SER A 157 -6.20 -12.62 9.48
CA SER A 157 -6.65 -13.80 10.24
C SER A 157 -7.83 -13.43 11.12
N ALA A 158 -8.80 -14.34 11.21
CA ALA A 158 -9.97 -14.21 12.06
C ALA A 158 -10.29 -15.53 12.74
N CYS A 159 -10.96 -15.47 13.88
CA CYS A 159 -11.34 -16.66 14.64
C CYS A 159 -12.84 -16.67 14.91
N CYS A 160 -13.45 -17.83 14.71
CA CYS A 160 -14.80 -18.13 15.15
C CYS A 160 -14.76 -18.93 16.45
N SER A 161 -15.28 -18.35 17.53
CA SER A 161 -15.44 -19.05 18.80
C SER A 161 -16.92 -19.19 19.18
N PRO A 162 -17.29 -20.26 19.92
CA PRO A 162 -18.57 -20.27 20.60
C PRO A 162 -18.54 -19.14 21.62
N TYR A 163 -19.42 -18.16 21.44
CA TYR A 163 -19.53 -17.04 22.36
C TYR A 163 -20.13 -17.56 23.67
N LEU A 164 -19.31 -18.13 24.56
CA LEU A 164 -19.69 -18.16 25.96
C LEU A 164 -19.62 -16.72 26.44
N ARG A 165 -20.78 -16.07 26.54
CA ARG A 165 -20.97 -14.94 27.47
C ARG A 165 -20.70 -15.47 28.87
N TYR A 166 -19.45 -15.60 29.25
CA TYR A 166 -19.07 -15.55 30.64
C TYR A 166 -19.31 -14.08 31.06
N TRP A 167 -20.53 -13.79 31.51
CA TRP A 167 -20.66 -12.94 32.68
C TRP A 167 -19.90 -13.67 33.79
N ALA A 168 -18.59 -13.48 33.81
CA ALA A 168 -17.74 -14.00 34.83
C ALA A 168 -18.23 -13.44 36.17
N LEU A 169 -18.73 -14.35 37.01
CA LEU A 169 -18.32 -14.39 38.42
C LEU A 169 -18.68 -13.16 39.27
N SER A 170 -19.95 -12.74 39.29
CA SER A 170 -20.46 -11.91 40.40
C SER A 170 -21.69 -12.47 41.12
N PHE A 171 -22.33 -13.55 40.62
CA PHE A 171 -23.50 -14.14 41.29
C PHE A 171 -23.29 -15.49 41.97
N ILE A 172 -22.15 -16.17 41.76
CA ILE A 172 -21.92 -17.50 42.38
C ILE A 172 -21.22 -17.40 43.75
N LEU A 173 -20.67 -16.24 44.13
CA LEU A 173 -20.06 -16.04 45.46
C LEU A 173 -21.05 -15.62 46.56
N LEU A 174 -22.33 -15.35 46.24
CA LEU A 174 -23.35 -14.94 47.22
C LEU A 174 -24.17 -16.10 47.79
N VAL A 175 -24.08 -17.31 47.24
CA VAL A 175 -24.84 -18.48 47.75
C VAL A 175 -24.02 -19.33 48.73
N LEU A 176 -22.69 -19.18 48.79
CA LEU A 176 -21.84 -19.96 49.70
C LEU A 176 -21.59 -19.32 51.07
N ASN A 177 -22.14 -18.13 51.35
CA ASN A 177 -22.02 -17.45 52.65
C ASN A 177 -23.35 -17.27 53.41
N TYR A 178 -24.41 -18.02 53.05
CA TYR A 178 -25.71 -17.98 53.75
C TYR A 178 -26.11 -19.34 54.34
N HIS A 179 -25.12 -20.11 54.79
CA HIS A 179 -25.35 -21.29 55.63
C HIS A 179 -24.16 -21.53 56.58
N MET A 180 -24.02 -20.64 57.56
CA MET A 180 -23.55 -20.96 58.92
C MET A 180 -24.33 -20.12 59.91
#